data_AF-A0A923E7E5-F1
#
_entry.id   AF-A0A923E7E5-F1
#
_cell.length_a   1.000
_cell.length_b   1.000
_cell.length_c   1.000
_cell.angle_alpha   90.00
_cell.angle_beta   90.00
_cell.angle_gamma   90.00
#
_symmetry.space_group_name_H-M   'P 1'
#
loop_
_entity.id
_entity.type
_entity.pdbx_description
1 polymer ?
#
loop_
_entity_poly.entity_id
_entity_poly.type
_entity_poly.pdbx_seq_one_letter_code
_entity_poly.pdbx_strand_id
1 'polypeptide(L)'
;MLTDAEADLTAFATLTPEHWQKVWSNTPIERLKCEIKRRADLVQIFPDRQPANPLIGAVLLEQHKEWQYGEHRYFSDTPYANSSTPPPTSTKAPNPTPLTT
;
A
#
# COMPACT_ATOMS: atom_id res chain seq x y z
N MET A 1 21.76 16.90 7.34
CA MET A 1 21.28 16.64 5.96
C MET A 1 21.05 15.16 5.70
N LEU A 2 22.03 14.24 5.90
CA LEU A 2 21.77 12.79 5.83
C LEU A 2 21.38 12.19 7.18
N THR A 3 22.01 12.68 8.26
CA THR A 3 21.73 12.27 9.65
C THR A 3 20.29 12.60 10.07
N ASP A 4 19.71 13.68 9.54
CA ASP A 4 18.33 14.09 9.86
C ASP A 4 17.29 13.20 9.18
N ALA A 5 17.65 12.46 8.13
CA ALA A 5 16.79 11.55 7.38
C ALA A 5 16.95 10.08 7.82
N GLU A 6 17.71 9.81 8.88
CA GLU A 6 17.99 8.46 9.39
C GLU A 6 16.71 7.66 9.65
N ALA A 7 15.69 8.30 10.23
CA ALA A 7 14.41 7.66 10.51
C ALA A 7 13.69 7.21 9.22
N ASP A 8 13.66 8.06 8.20
CA ASP A 8 13.00 7.76 6.93
C ASP A 8 13.76 6.66 6.15
N LEU A 9 15.09 6.70 6.19
CA LEU A 9 15.93 5.70 5.53
C LEU A 9 15.89 4.35 6.21
N THR A 10 15.66 4.28 7.53
CA THR A 10 15.67 3.01 8.29
C THR A 10 14.26 2.40 8.43
N ALA A 11 13.19 3.15 8.11
CA ALA A 11 11.82 2.69 8.26
C ALA A 11 11.51 1.36 7.56
N PHE A 12 12.17 1.04 6.44
CA PHE A 12 11.96 -0.23 5.73
C PHE A 12 12.51 -1.46 6.49
N ALA A 13 13.42 -1.27 7.45
CA ALA A 13 14.06 -2.35 8.20
C ALA A 13 13.07 -3.08 9.14
N THR A 14 11.89 -2.51 9.40
CA THR A 14 10.80 -3.19 10.13
C THR A 14 10.09 -4.25 9.29
N LEU A 15 10.32 -4.28 7.97
CA LEU A 15 9.75 -5.26 7.05
C LEU A 15 10.63 -6.51 6.95
N THR A 16 10.03 -7.66 6.61
CA THR A 16 10.78 -8.89 6.35
C THR A 16 11.75 -8.72 5.16
N PRO A 17 12.91 -9.42 5.14
CA PRO A 17 13.88 -9.30 4.05
C PRO A 17 13.31 -9.64 2.66
N GLU A 18 12.32 -10.53 2.60
CA GLU A 18 11.59 -10.86 1.37
C GLU A 18 10.87 -9.64 0.74
N HIS A 19 10.50 -8.66 1.56
CA HIS A 19 9.83 -7.45 1.10
C HIS A 19 10.79 -6.34 0.66
N TRP A 20 12.07 -6.37 1.05
CA TRP A 20 13.02 -5.30 0.72
C TRP A 20 13.24 -5.14 -0.79
N GLN A 21 13.30 -6.25 -1.53
CA GLN A 21 13.43 -6.22 -2.99
C GLN A 21 12.26 -5.49 -3.66
N LYS A 22 11.05 -5.62 -3.12
CA LYS A 22 9.87 -4.91 -3.63
C LYS A 22 9.94 -3.42 -3.31
N VAL A 23 10.35 -3.06 -2.08
CA VAL A 23 10.48 -1.66 -1.62
C VAL A 23 11.52 -0.88 -2.42
N TRP A 24 12.66 -1.51 -2.75
CA TRP A 24 13.72 -0.86 -3.51
C TRP A 24 13.47 -0.86 -5.03
N SER A 25 12.51 -1.65 -5.51
CA SER A 25 12.20 -1.69 -6.94
C SER A 25 11.45 -0.43 -7.40
N ASN A 26 11.92 0.18 -8.50
CA ASN A 26 11.25 1.32 -9.13
C ASN A 26 10.21 0.87 -10.19
N THR A 27 10.18 -0.42 -10.53
CA THR A 27 9.29 -1.01 -11.53
C THR A 27 7.80 -0.66 -11.35
N PRO A 28 7.18 -0.77 -10.16
CA PRO A 28 5.76 -0.46 -10.00
C PRO A 28 5.44 1.00 -10.29
N ILE A 29 6.26 1.94 -9.80
CA ILE A 29 5.99 3.37 -10.00
C ILE A 29 6.31 3.80 -11.44
N GLU A 30 7.30 3.18 -12.10
CA GLU A 30 7.54 3.38 -13.53
C GLU A 30 6.36 2.88 -14.38
N ARG A 31 5.85 1.68 -14.09
CA ARG A 31 4.67 1.12 -14.77
C ARG A 31 3.44 2.04 -14.60
N LEU A 32 3.22 2.53 -13.38
CA LEU A 32 2.14 3.48 -13.09
C LEU A 32 2.30 4.79 -13.87
N LYS A 33 3.50 5.36 -13.91
CA LYS A 33 3.81 6.58 -14.69
C LYS A 33 3.55 6.37 -16.18
N CYS A 34 3.97 5.23 -16.73
CA CYS A 34 3.70 4.88 -18.13
C CYS A 34 2.20 4.74 -18.41
N GLU A 35 1.44 4.13 -17.51
CA GLU A 35 -0.02 3.97 -17.70
C GLU A 35 -0.77 5.30 -17.61
N ILE A 36 -0.39 6.17 -16.68
CA ILE A 36 -0.94 7.53 -16.60
C ILE A 36 -0.66 8.28 -17.91
N LYS A 37 0.57 8.22 -18.42
CA LYS A 37 0.94 8.85 -19.69
C LYS A 37 0.10 8.29 -20.85
N ARG A 38 0.00 6.97 -20.98
CA ARG A 38 -0.77 6.30 -22.03
C ARG A 38 -2.25 6.70 -22.03
N ARG A 39 -2.89 6.82 -20.86
CA ARG A 39 -4.30 7.24 -20.77
C ARG A 39 -4.49 8.74 -20.96
N ALA A 40 -3.52 9.54 -20.53
CA ALA A 40 -3.52 10.98 -20.81
C ALA A 40 -3.40 11.24 -22.32
N ASP A 41 -2.60 10.46 -23.05
CA ASP A 41 -2.43 10.58 -24.49
C ASP A 41 -3.76 10.37 -25.26
N LEU A 42 -4.68 9.54 -24.75
CA LEU A 42 -6.01 9.32 -25.36
C LEU A 42 -6.93 10.53 -25.26
N VAL A 43 -6.75 11.37 -24.23
CA VAL A 43 -7.56 12.58 -24.02
C VAL A 43 -7.03 13.75 -24.88
N GLN A 44 -5.84 13.59 -25.49
CA GLN A 44 -5.10 14.55 -26.33
C GLN A 44 -4.72 15.87 -25.65
N ILE A 45 -5.68 16.65 -25.15
CA ILE A 45 -5.44 17.97 -24.54
C ILE A 45 -6.39 18.17 -23.36
N PHE A 46 -5.83 18.52 -22.21
CA PHE A 46 -6.60 18.98 -21.06
C PHE A 46 -6.73 20.52 -21.10
N PRO A 47 -7.94 21.08 -20.93
CA PRO A 47 -8.14 22.53 -20.93
C PRO A 47 -7.52 23.22 -19.70
N ASP A 48 -7.34 22.50 -18.59
CA ASP A 48 -6.64 22.92 -17.36
C ASP A 48 -6.13 21.66 -16.59
N ARG A 49 -5.51 21.80 -15.42
CA ARG A 49 -5.01 20.68 -14.60
C ARG A 49 -6.10 19.93 -13.83
N GLN A 50 -7.18 20.60 -13.40
CA GLN A 50 -8.23 19.95 -12.60
C GLN A 50 -8.88 18.72 -13.27
N PRO A 51 -9.18 18.74 -14.58
CA PRO A 51 -9.80 17.60 -15.26
C PRO A 51 -8.88 16.37 -15.39
N ALA A 52 -7.58 16.48 -15.10
CA ALA A 52 -6.67 15.33 -15.09
C ALA A 52 -6.80 14.48 -13.80
N ASN A 53 -7.27 15.08 -12.70
CA ASN A 53 -7.35 14.40 -11.40
C ASN A 53 -8.25 13.15 -11.41
N PRO A 54 -9.46 13.16 -12.01
CA PRO A 54 -10.29 11.96 -12.07
C PRO A 54 -9.65 10.82 -12.88
N LEU A 55 -8.92 11.13 -13.95
CA LEU A 55 -8.20 10.13 -14.75
C LEU A 55 -7.06 9.50 -13.94
N ILE A 56 -6.24 10.33 -13.31
CA ILE A 56 -5.16 9.86 -12.44
C ILE A 56 -5.74 9.04 -11.28
N GLY A 57 -6.81 9.53 -10.65
CA GLY A 57 -7.52 8.84 -9.58
C GLY A 57 -8.06 7.47 -10.00
N ALA A 58 -8.63 7.35 -11.20
CA ALA A 58 -9.10 6.08 -11.74
C ALA A 58 -7.96 5.08 -11.94
N VAL A 59 -6.82 5.52 -12.49
CA VAL A 59 -5.62 4.68 -12.67
C VAL A 59 -5.06 4.22 -11.32
N LEU A 60 -4.97 5.14 -10.36
CA LEU A 60 -4.49 4.83 -9.01
C LEU A 60 -5.41 3.83 -8.30
N LEU A 61 -6.73 3.97 -8.45
CA LEU A 61 -7.70 3.05 -7.85
C LEU A 61 -7.60 1.65 -8.46
N GLU A 62 -7.42 1.55 -9.78
CA GLU A 62 -7.19 0.27 -10.46
C GLU A 62 -5.90 -0.39 -9.97
N GLN A 63 -4.81 0.37 -9.88
CA GLN A 63 -3.54 -0.15 -9.38
C GLN A 63 -3.62 -0.58 -7.92
N HIS A 64 -4.35 0.17 -7.10
CA HIS A 64 -4.59 -0.16 -5.69
C HIS A 64 -5.38 -1.47 -5.55
N LYS A 65 -6.43 -1.66 -6.36
CA LYS A 65 -7.21 -2.91 -6.40
C LYS A 65 -6.34 -4.09 -6.81
N GLU A 66 -5.50 -3.92 -7.82
CA GLU A 66 -4.56 -4.97 -8.25
C GLU A 66 -3.59 -5.34 -7.11
N TRP A 67 -3.06 -4.35 -6.39
CA TRP A 67 -2.16 -4.60 -5.26
C TRP A 67 -2.84 -5.31 -4.08
N GLN A 68 -4.13 -5.03 -3.85
CA GLN A 68 -4.89 -5.63 -2.74
C GLN A 68 -5.49 -7.00 -3.08
N TYR A 69 -5.90 -7.23 -4.32
CA TYR A 69 -6.75 -8.35 -4.71
C TYR A 69 -6.24 -9.16 -5.91
N GLY A 70 -5.13 -8.76 -6.53
CA GLY A 70 -4.53 -9.50 -7.65
C GLY A 70 -4.04 -10.90 -7.24
N GLU A 71 -3.84 -11.78 -8.23
CA GLU A 71 -3.35 -13.16 -8.02
C GLU A 71 -2.03 -13.21 -7.23
N HIS A 72 -1.23 -12.15 -7.34
CA HIS A 72 -0.01 -11.94 -6.57
C HIS A 72 -0.14 -10.65 -5.76
N ARG A 73 -0.86 -10.71 -4.64
CA ARG A 73 -0.96 -9.60 -3.68
C ARG A 73 0.43 -8.99 -3.44
N TYR A 74 0.56 -7.68 -3.66
CA TYR A 74 1.87 -7.03 -3.77
C TYR A 74 2.66 -7.10 -2.45
N PHE A 75 1.95 -6.97 -1.32
CA PHE A 75 2.42 -7.34 0.02
C PHE A 75 1.48 -8.41 0.59
N SER A 76 2.00 -9.56 1.00
CA SER A 76 1.19 -10.51 1.76
C SER A 76 0.87 -9.89 3.13
N ASP A 77 -0.38 -10.07 3.62
CA ASP A 77 -0.87 -9.54 4.91
C ASP A 77 -0.17 -10.17 6.14
N THR A 78 0.93 -10.90 5.93
CA THR A 78 1.62 -11.63 6.98
C THR A 78 3.06 -11.15 7.18
N PRO A 79 3.30 -9.91 7.62
CA PRO A 79 4.55 -9.60 8.30
C PRO A 79 4.72 -10.44 9.59
N TYR A 80 3.63 -11.06 10.08
CA TYR A 80 3.60 -11.86 11.30
C TYR A 80 3.49 -13.38 11.13
N ALA A 81 3.36 -13.93 9.91
CA ALA A 81 3.28 -15.41 9.80
C ALA A 81 4.61 -16.10 10.12
N ASN A 82 5.73 -15.40 9.90
CA ASN A 82 7.07 -15.94 10.11
C ASN A 82 7.81 -15.30 11.30
N SER A 83 7.25 -14.26 11.94
CA SER A 83 7.74 -13.77 13.22
C SER A 83 6.95 -14.50 14.31
N SER A 84 7.63 -15.18 15.22
CA SER A 84 7.08 -16.01 16.30
C SER A 84 6.25 -15.25 17.35
N THR A 85 5.60 -14.13 16.99
CA THR A 85 4.79 -13.34 17.89
C THR A 85 3.33 -13.68 17.63
N PRO A 86 2.61 -14.30 18.57
CA PRO A 86 1.17 -14.48 18.41
C PRO A 86 0.52 -13.09 18.25
N PRO A 87 -0.50 -12.95 17.39
CA PRO A 87 -1.25 -11.70 17.28
C PRO A 87 -1.73 -11.29 18.67
N PRO A 88 -1.71 -9.99 19.05
CA PRO A 88 -2.34 -9.58 20.29
C PRO A 88 -3.77 -10.10 20.23
N THR A 89 -4.05 -11.08 21.09
CA THR A 89 -5.34 -11.71 21.18
C THR A 89 -6.32 -10.57 21.33
N SER A 90 -7.29 -10.46 20.43
CA SER A 90 -8.46 -9.62 20.67
C SER A 90 -9.01 -10.09 22.02
N THR A 91 -8.68 -9.35 23.08
CA THR A 91 -9.28 -9.52 24.39
C THR A 91 -10.74 -9.23 24.15
N LYS A 92 -11.49 -10.30 23.92
CA LYS A 92 -12.94 -10.32 23.99
C LYS A 92 -13.30 -9.58 25.28
N ALA A 93 -13.87 -8.40 25.15
CA ALA A 93 -14.32 -7.61 26.29
C ALA A 93 -15.10 -8.54 27.23
N PRO A 94 -14.87 -8.48 28.56
CA PRO A 94 -15.59 -9.33 29.49
C PRO A 94 -17.09 -9.10 29.30
N ASN A 95 -17.79 -10.20 29.00
CA ASN A 95 -19.24 -10.23 28.84
C ASN A 95 -19.88 -9.64 30.10
N PRO A 96 -20.79 -8.65 30.01
CA PRO A 96 -21.47 -8.16 31.22
C PRO A 96 -22.36 -9.29 31.76
N THR A 97 -22.11 -9.68 33.00
CA THR A 97 -22.86 -10.70 33.75
C THR A 97 -24.36 -10.38 33.74
N PRO A 98 -25.26 -11.35 33.54
CA PRO A 98 -26.69 -11.10 33.67
C PRO A 98 -27.02 -10.79 35.14
N LEU A 99 -27.67 -9.65 35.38
CA LEU A 99 -28.27 -9.35 36.68
C LEU A 99 -29.42 -10.33 36.92
N THR A 100 -29.28 -11.15 37.95
CA THR A 100 -30.38 -11.94 38.52
C THR A 100 -31.41 -10.99 39.14
N THR A 101 -32.65 -11.08 38.66
CA THR A 101 -33.89 -10.74 39.38
C THR A 101 -34.80 -11.95 39.31
#